data_AF-A0AAU1LJM0-F1
#
_entry.id   AF-A0AAU1LJM0-F1
#
_cell.length_a   1.000
_cell.length_b   1.000
_cell.length_c   1.000
_cell.angle_alpha   90.00
_cell.angle_beta   90.00
_cell.angle_gamma   90.00
#
_symmetry.space_group_name_H-M   'P 1'
#
loop_
_entity.id
_entity.type
_entity.pdbx_description
1 polymer ?
#
loop_
_entity_poly.entity_id
_entity_poly.type
_entity_poly.pdbx_seq_one_letter_code
_entity_poly.pdbx_strand_id
1 'polypeptide(L)'
;MPDPLPARKRSALLGHLRNGRDVAAAAQATGVEVKNVFTAARTDTALALALAGTDPDEMGAAGVVARADYLRLLALGATPSLAAQILFDGAGTAGHWRQKSAAFARACEAVKDMSATAAAPARAPRFTPERRHAFLTCLETGMTVTAAAAEIGITTAVVYQRRTRDAAFAAAMDTALRASPRPKPKAPAVSAETWEAFFVVLRTGVALRQAALAAGIRPENVYERRRTDAEFARRTDRVRAAR
;
A
#
# COMPACT_ATOMS: atom_id res chain seq x y z
N MET A 1 -0.27 5.04 -29.87
CA MET A 1 -1.59 4.55 -29.44
C MET A 1 -2.64 5.43 -30.11
N PRO A 2 -3.65 4.89 -30.80
CA PRO A 2 -4.71 5.74 -31.36
C PRO A 2 -5.44 6.47 -30.24
N ASP A 3 -5.86 7.70 -30.52
CA ASP A 3 -6.59 8.52 -29.54
C ASP A 3 -7.96 7.90 -29.24
N PRO A 4 -8.37 7.83 -27.97
CA PRO A 4 -9.68 7.35 -27.60
C PRO A 4 -10.77 8.29 -28.13
N LEU A 5 -11.92 7.72 -28.53
CA LEU A 5 -13.07 8.53 -28.92
C LEU A 5 -13.53 9.40 -27.74
N PRO A 6 -13.92 10.67 -27.98
CA PRO A 6 -14.52 11.50 -26.94
C PRO A 6 -15.72 10.79 -26.30
N ALA A 7 -15.82 10.83 -24.97
CA ALA A 7 -16.82 10.08 -24.21
C ALA A 7 -18.25 10.27 -24.72
N ARG A 8 -18.63 11.51 -25.08
CA ARG A 8 -19.97 11.80 -25.65
C ARG A 8 -20.22 11.08 -26.97
N LYS A 9 -19.25 11.10 -27.89
CA LYS A 9 -19.36 10.42 -29.19
C LYS A 9 -19.39 8.91 -29.00
N ARG A 10 -18.55 8.38 -28.11
CA ARG A 10 -18.54 6.96 -27.71
C ARG A 10 -19.90 6.51 -27.20
N SER A 11 -20.49 7.21 -26.23
CA SER A 11 -21.79 6.84 -25.66
C SER A 11 -22.92 6.91 -26.69
N ALA A 12 -22.94 7.94 -27.54
CA ALA A 12 -23.92 8.06 -28.62
C ALA A 12 -23.79 6.90 -29.64
N LEU A 13 -22.55 6.53 -29.99
CA LEU A 13 -22.26 5.44 -30.92
C LEU A 13 -22.75 4.09 -30.35
N LEU A 14 -22.45 3.80 -29.08
CA LEU A 14 -22.95 2.60 -28.39
C LEU A 14 -24.48 2.57 -28.37
N GLY A 15 -25.12 3.71 -28.08
CA GLY A 15 -26.58 3.83 -28.15
C GLY A 15 -27.14 3.47 -29.53
N HIS A 16 -26.52 3.95 -30.61
CA HIS A 16 -26.98 3.60 -31.96
C HIS A 16 -26.79 2.12 -32.30
N LEU A 17 -25.64 1.54 -31.97
CA LEU A 17 -25.34 0.12 -32.24
C LEU A 17 -26.28 -0.80 -31.46
N ARG A 18 -26.58 -0.49 -30.20
CA ARG A 18 -27.56 -1.23 -29.37
C ARG A 18 -28.96 -1.22 -29.95
N ASN A 19 -29.33 -0.14 -30.63
CA ASN A 19 -30.62 -0.02 -31.31
C ASN A 19 -30.60 -0.68 -32.71
N GLY A 20 -29.62 -1.54 -33.01
CA GLY A 20 -29.55 -2.32 -34.24
C GLY A 20 -29.16 -1.54 -35.48
N ARG A 21 -28.68 -0.28 -35.35
CA ARG A 21 -28.14 0.44 -36.51
C ARG A 21 -26.83 -0.20 -36.96
N ASP A 22 -26.63 -0.27 -38.28
CA ASP A 22 -25.34 -0.65 -38.82
C ASP A 22 -24.26 0.38 -38.47
N VAL A 23 -23.00 -0.06 -38.56
CA VAL A 23 -21.83 0.72 -38.15
C VAL A 23 -21.69 2.02 -38.95
N ALA A 24 -22.01 2.01 -40.25
CA ALA A 24 -21.88 3.19 -41.09
C ALA A 24 -22.93 4.25 -40.71
N ALA A 25 -24.18 3.84 -40.51
CA ALA A 25 -25.25 4.72 -40.06
C ALA A 25 -25.00 5.28 -38.64
N ALA A 26 -24.49 4.46 -37.72
CA ALA A 26 -24.13 4.90 -36.37
C ALA A 26 -22.95 5.89 -36.38
N ALA A 27 -21.92 5.63 -37.20
CA ALA A 27 -20.76 6.50 -37.34
C ALA A 27 -21.14 7.86 -37.96
N GLN A 28 -21.96 7.85 -39.02
CA GLN A 28 -22.50 9.06 -39.64
C GLN A 28 -23.31 9.90 -38.64
N ALA A 29 -24.23 9.26 -37.90
CA ALA A 29 -25.08 9.95 -36.93
C ALA A 29 -24.29 10.63 -35.79
N THR A 30 -23.08 10.14 -35.49
CA THR A 30 -22.20 10.67 -34.44
C THR A 30 -21.10 11.57 -34.95
N GLY A 31 -21.01 11.78 -36.27
CA GLY A 31 -19.92 12.54 -36.90
C GLY A 31 -18.56 11.92 -36.59
N VAL A 32 -18.46 10.59 -36.66
CA VAL A 32 -17.23 9.82 -36.52
C VAL A 32 -17.00 9.06 -37.83
N GLU A 33 -15.77 9.05 -38.33
CA GLU A 33 -15.45 8.20 -39.47
C GLU A 33 -15.49 6.72 -39.09
N VAL A 34 -16.02 5.86 -39.96
CA VAL A 34 -16.08 4.41 -39.75
C VAL A 34 -14.71 3.81 -39.39
N LYS A 35 -13.64 4.28 -40.04
CA LYS A 35 -12.25 3.88 -39.72
C LYS A 35 -11.87 4.17 -38.27
N ASN A 36 -12.31 5.30 -37.71
CA ASN A 36 -12.02 5.69 -36.33
C ASN A 36 -12.83 4.84 -35.34
N VAL A 37 -14.03 4.40 -35.70
CA VAL A 37 -14.82 3.43 -34.91
C VAL A 37 -14.04 2.13 -34.73
N PHE A 38 -13.59 1.51 -35.84
CA PHE A 38 -12.81 0.27 -35.77
C PHE A 38 -11.47 0.44 -35.08
N THR A 39 -10.82 1.60 -35.25
CA THR A 39 -9.57 1.91 -34.57
C THR A 39 -9.76 2.00 -33.06
N ALA A 40 -10.81 2.67 -32.60
CA ALA A 40 -11.14 2.78 -31.18
C ALA A 40 -11.55 1.43 -30.56
N ALA A 41 -12.28 0.60 -31.32
CA ALA A 41 -12.70 -0.74 -30.89
C ALA A 41 -11.52 -1.66 -30.54
N ARG A 42 -10.31 -1.41 -31.07
CA ARG A 42 -9.10 -2.15 -30.67
C ARG A 42 -8.78 -2.00 -29.18
N THR A 43 -9.16 -0.88 -28.58
CA THR A 43 -8.86 -0.52 -27.19
C THR A 43 -10.07 -0.46 -26.28
N ASP A 44 -11.27 -0.43 -26.85
CA ASP A 44 -12.55 -0.32 -26.15
C ASP A 44 -13.35 -1.61 -26.31
N THR A 45 -13.27 -2.48 -25.31
CA THR A 45 -13.90 -3.81 -25.37
C THR A 45 -15.42 -3.74 -25.49
N ALA A 46 -16.07 -2.76 -24.85
CA ALA A 46 -17.51 -2.59 -24.96
C ALA A 46 -17.93 -2.21 -26.39
N LEU A 47 -17.14 -1.34 -27.05
CA LEU A 47 -17.37 -1.00 -28.45
C LEU A 47 -17.13 -2.20 -29.37
N ALA A 48 -16.10 -3.01 -29.12
CA ALA A 48 -15.86 -4.23 -29.88
C ALA A 48 -17.03 -5.24 -29.78
N LEU A 49 -17.63 -5.40 -28.60
CA LEU A 49 -18.82 -6.23 -28.41
C LEU A 49 -20.03 -5.68 -29.17
N ALA A 50 -20.28 -4.37 -29.08
CA ALA A 50 -21.38 -3.73 -29.79
C ALA A 50 -21.25 -3.88 -31.32
N LEU A 51 -20.04 -3.79 -31.87
CA LEU A 51 -19.77 -4.03 -33.29
C LEU A 51 -19.98 -5.49 -33.70
N ALA A 52 -19.80 -6.43 -32.77
CA ALA A 52 -20.10 -7.85 -32.96
C ALA A 52 -21.59 -8.19 -32.76
N GLY A 53 -22.44 -7.18 -32.51
CA GLY A 53 -23.88 -7.35 -32.28
C GLY A 53 -24.23 -7.84 -30.87
N THR A 54 -23.30 -7.81 -29.92
CA THR A 54 -23.56 -8.13 -28.50
C THR A 54 -23.74 -6.84 -27.71
N ASP A 55 -24.82 -6.72 -26.93
CA ASP A 55 -24.99 -5.55 -26.06
C ASP A 55 -23.98 -5.62 -24.90
N PRO A 56 -23.08 -4.64 -24.73
CA PRO A 56 -22.14 -4.65 -23.62
C PRO A 56 -22.81 -4.54 -22.23
N ASP A 57 -24.08 -4.14 -22.14
CA ASP A 57 -24.85 -4.12 -20.87
C ASP A 57 -25.61 -5.43 -20.61
N GLU A 58 -25.61 -6.39 -21.54
CA GLU A 58 -26.25 -7.69 -21.34
C GLU A 58 -25.63 -8.43 -20.16
N MET A 59 -26.45 -9.19 -19.43
CA MET A 59 -26.01 -9.99 -18.30
C MET A 59 -24.91 -10.97 -18.72
N GLY A 60 -23.68 -10.73 -18.26
CA GLY A 60 -22.49 -11.52 -18.60
C GLY A 60 -21.50 -10.78 -19.51
N ALA A 61 -21.95 -9.86 -20.36
CA ALA A 61 -21.09 -9.04 -21.22
C ALA A 61 -20.18 -8.13 -20.38
N ALA A 62 -20.71 -7.54 -19.30
CA ALA A 62 -19.92 -6.79 -18.32
C ALA A 62 -18.76 -7.63 -17.74
N GLY A 63 -18.97 -8.93 -17.51
CA GLY A 63 -17.93 -9.84 -17.05
C GLY A 63 -16.87 -10.12 -18.12
N VAL A 64 -17.24 -10.14 -19.40
CA VAL A 64 -16.29 -10.27 -20.52
C VAL A 64 -15.45 -9.01 -20.68
N VAL A 65 -16.08 -7.83 -20.67
CA VAL A 65 -15.39 -6.53 -20.72
C VAL A 65 -14.36 -6.44 -19.60
N ALA A 66 -14.78 -6.70 -18.36
CA ALA A 66 -13.90 -6.59 -17.21
C ALA A 66 -12.74 -7.61 -17.23
N ARG A 67 -12.96 -8.83 -17.75
CA ARG A 67 -11.88 -9.82 -17.95
C ARG A 67 -10.88 -9.38 -19.02
N ALA A 68 -11.37 -8.82 -20.12
CA ALA A 68 -10.51 -8.32 -21.20
C ALA A 68 -9.67 -7.13 -20.73
N ASP A 69 -10.29 -6.18 -20.03
CA ASP A 69 -9.58 -5.01 -19.49
C ASP A 69 -8.58 -5.43 -18.41
N TYR A 70 -8.89 -6.44 -17.61
CA TYR A 70 -7.96 -7.02 -16.64
C TYR A 70 -6.71 -7.59 -17.35
N LEU A 71 -6.90 -8.41 -18.39
CA LEU A 71 -5.79 -8.95 -19.18
C LEU A 71 -4.98 -7.84 -19.85
N ARG A 72 -5.63 -6.78 -20.33
CA ARG A 72 -4.95 -5.61 -20.90
C ARG A 72 -4.06 -4.91 -19.88
N LEU A 73 -4.55 -4.70 -18.65
CA LEU A 73 -3.75 -4.10 -17.58
C LEU A 73 -2.53 -4.96 -17.23
N LEU A 74 -2.68 -6.30 -17.20
CA LEU A 74 -1.55 -7.20 -17.01
C LEU A 74 -0.51 -7.09 -18.14
N ALA A 75 -0.97 -6.99 -19.40
CA ALA A 75 -0.09 -6.83 -20.56
C ALA A 75 0.69 -5.50 -20.51
N LEU A 76 0.10 -4.48 -19.90
CA LEU A 76 0.75 -3.18 -19.63
C LEU A 76 1.67 -3.19 -18.40
N GLY A 77 1.86 -4.35 -17.76
CA GLY A 77 2.76 -4.51 -16.61
C GLY A 77 2.14 -4.18 -15.25
N ALA A 78 0.82 -3.98 -15.17
CA ALA A 78 0.16 -3.88 -13.87
C ALA A 78 0.25 -5.22 -13.13
N THR A 79 0.51 -5.17 -11.82
CA THR A 79 0.43 -6.39 -11.01
C THR A 79 -1.02 -6.88 -10.93
N PRO A 80 -1.27 -8.19 -10.71
CA PRO A 80 -2.63 -8.71 -10.52
C PRO A 80 -3.46 -7.96 -9.47
N SER A 81 -2.81 -7.50 -8.39
CA SER A 81 -3.45 -6.71 -7.33
C SER A 81 -3.79 -5.30 -7.79
N LEU A 82 -2.89 -4.63 -8.53
CA LEU A 82 -3.13 -3.28 -9.03
C LEU A 82 -4.23 -3.29 -10.11
N ALA A 83 -4.18 -4.24 -11.05
CA ALA A 83 -5.20 -4.39 -12.07
C ALA A 83 -6.59 -4.63 -11.44
N ALA A 84 -6.65 -5.42 -10.37
CA ALA A 84 -7.90 -5.64 -9.64
C ALA A 84 -8.38 -4.38 -8.90
N GLN A 85 -7.49 -3.59 -8.31
CA GLN A 85 -7.84 -2.31 -7.66
C GLN A 85 -8.31 -1.23 -8.65
N ILE A 86 -7.80 -1.25 -9.88
CA ILE A 86 -8.22 -0.30 -10.92
C ILE A 86 -9.63 -0.61 -11.42
N LEU A 87 -9.94 -1.89 -11.62
CA LEU A 87 -11.20 -2.31 -12.22
C LEU A 87 -12.31 -2.62 -11.20
N PHE A 88 -11.93 -2.93 -9.96
CA PHE A 88 -12.84 -3.39 -8.92
C PHE A 88 -12.48 -2.75 -7.58
N ASP A 89 -13.41 -2.79 -6.63
CA ASP A 89 -13.17 -2.41 -5.23
C ASP A 89 -12.30 -3.45 -4.45
N GLY A 90 -11.51 -4.28 -5.15
CA GLY A 90 -10.58 -5.24 -4.54
C GLY A 90 -10.25 -6.50 -5.37
N ALA A 91 -9.34 -7.33 -4.84
CA ALA A 91 -8.80 -8.51 -5.52
C ALA A 91 -9.76 -9.73 -5.61
N GLY A 92 -10.85 -9.74 -4.86
CA GLY A 92 -11.74 -10.91 -4.73
C GLY A 92 -12.34 -11.37 -6.06
N THR A 93 -12.80 -10.43 -6.88
CA THR A 93 -13.45 -10.72 -8.17
C THR A 93 -12.52 -11.41 -9.16
N ALA A 94 -11.29 -10.90 -9.32
CA ALA A 94 -10.32 -11.47 -10.24
C ALA A 94 -9.85 -12.86 -9.79
N GLY A 95 -9.65 -13.05 -8.48
CA GLY A 95 -9.31 -14.37 -7.90
C GLY A 95 -10.38 -15.42 -8.20
N HIS A 96 -11.65 -15.06 -8.00
CA HIS A 96 -12.79 -15.93 -8.28
C HIS A 96 -12.88 -16.35 -9.76
N TRP A 97 -12.65 -15.44 -10.71
CA TRP A 97 -12.66 -15.79 -12.13
C TRP A 97 -11.57 -16.78 -12.51
N ARG A 98 -10.37 -16.62 -11.94
CA ARG A 98 -9.26 -17.54 -12.19
C ARG A 98 -9.55 -18.94 -11.65
N GLN A 99 -10.25 -19.04 -10.51
CA GLN A 99 -10.68 -20.32 -9.95
C GLN A 99 -11.80 -20.95 -10.79
N LYS A 100 -12.79 -20.17 -11.23
CA LYS A 100 -13.94 -20.67 -12.00
C LYS A 100 -13.63 -20.98 -13.46
N SER A 101 -12.59 -20.38 -14.05
CA SER A 101 -12.26 -20.54 -15.46
C SER A 101 -10.77 -20.82 -15.65
N ALA A 102 -10.46 -22.10 -15.91
CA ALA A 102 -9.10 -22.52 -16.25
C ALA A 102 -8.55 -21.82 -17.50
N ALA A 103 -9.40 -21.53 -18.49
CA ALA A 103 -9.00 -20.79 -19.68
C ALA A 103 -8.57 -19.35 -19.35
N PHE A 104 -9.31 -18.66 -18.48
CA PHE A 104 -8.96 -17.31 -18.03
C PHE A 104 -7.68 -17.31 -17.19
N ALA A 105 -7.51 -18.32 -16.32
CA ALA A 105 -6.27 -18.49 -15.57
C ALA A 105 -5.06 -18.66 -16.49
N ARG A 106 -5.15 -19.52 -17.52
CA ARG A 106 -4.08 -19.70 -18.52
C ARG A 106 -3.79 -18.41 -19.29
N ALA A 107 -4.83 -17.66 -19.67
CA ALA A 107 -4.64 -16.37 -20.33
C ALA A 107 -3.90 -15.37 -19.45
N CYS A 108 -4.21 -15.31 -18.14
CA CYS A 108 -3.49 -14.45 -17.20
C CYS A 108 -2.00 -14.81 -17.11
N GLU A 109 -1.66 -16.10 -17.05
CA GLU A 109 -0.26 -16.52 -17.01
C GLU A 109 0.47 -16.24 -18.33
N ALA A 110 -0.15 -16.54 -19.48
CA ALA A 110 0.44 -16.23 -20.78
C ALA A 110 0.76 -14.73 -20.94
N VAL A 111 -0.15 -13.86 -20.51
CA VAL A 111 0.07 -12.40 -20.53
C VAL A 111 1.21 -11.99 -19.60
N LYS A 112 1.34 -12.60 -18.43
CA LYS A 112 2.47 -12.34 -17.53
C LYS A 112 3.79 -12.79 -18.11
N ASP A 113 3.82 -13.96 -18.75
CA ASP A 113 5.05 -14.47 -19.39
C ASP A 113 5.48 -13.54 -20.53
N MET A 114 4.52 -13.06 -21.32
CA MET A 114 4.78 -12.04 -22.34
C MET A 114 5.30 -10.72 -21.74
N SER A 115 4.67 -10.21 -20.68
CA SER A 115 5.08 -8.94 -20.07
C SER A 115 6.37 -9.05 -19.26
N ALA A 116 6.75 -10.24 -18.79
CA ALA A 116 8.04 -10.50 -18.17
C ALA A 116 9.20 -10.29 -19.16
N THR A 117 9.01 -10.60 -20.44
CA THR A 117 10.01 -10.31 -21.48
C THR A 117 10.13 -8.82 -21.81
N ALA A 118 9.05 -8.06 -21.59
CA ALA A 118 8.98 -6.63 -21.81
C ALA A 118 9.08 -5.82 -20.51
N ALA A 119 9.72 -6.39 -19.46
CA ALA A 119 9.69 -5.86 -18.11
C ALA A 119 9.93 -4.34 -18.09
N ALA A 120 8.89 -3.60 -17.69
CA ALA A 120 9.03 -2.19 -17.37
C ALA A 120 10.20 -2.04 -16.37
N PRO A 121 11.04 -0.99 -16.50
CA PRO A 121 12.17 -0.82 -15.60
C PRO A 121 11.66 -0.90 -14.17
N ALA A 122 12.23 -1.83 -13.39
CA ALA A 122 11.86 -2.01 -12.00
C ALA A 122 11.88 -0.63 -11.33
N ARG A 123 10.77 -0.26 -10.67
CA ARG A 123 10.69 1.03 -9.97
C ARG A 123 11.94 1.17 -9.13
N ALA A 124 12.71 2.23 -9.37
CA ALA A 124 13.98 2.45 -8.69
C ALA A 124 13.78 2.28 -7.18
N PRO A 125 14.61 1.47 -6.51
CA PRO A 125 14.43 1.17 -5.10
C PRO A 125 14.45 2.48 -4.31
N ARG A 126 13.36 2.77 -3.57
CA ARG A 126 13.22 4.01 -2.79
C ARG A 126 14.30 4.19 -1.72
N PHE A 127 14.99 3.11 -1.35
CA PHE A 127 16.11 3.10 -0.41
C PHE A 127 17.40 2.64 -1.08
N THR A 128 17.92 3.52 -1.94
CA THR A 128 19.16 3.31 -2.71
C THR A 128 20.38 3.16 -1.78
N PRO A 129 21.52 2.64 -2.27
CA PRO A 129 22.76 2.59 -1.50
C PRO A 129 23.19 3.96 -0.94
N GLU A 130 23.00 5.04 -1.70
CA GLU A 130 23.36 6.40 -1.32
C GLU A 130 22.49 6.88 -0.15
N ARG A 131 21.17 6.65 -0.24
CA ARG A 131 20.24 6.94 0.87
C ARG A 131 20.55 6.09 2.10
N ARG A 132 21.00 4.84 1.94
CA ARG A 132 21.44 4.00 3.06
C ARG A 132 22.66 4.58 3.75
N HIS A 133 23.64 5.06 2.99
CA HIS A 133 24.82 5.72 3.55
C HIS A 133 24.44 7.00 4.30
N ALA A 134 23.66 7.89 3.66
CA ALA A 134 23.18 9.12 4.30
C ALA A 134 22.41 8.85 5.60
N PHE A 135 21.55 7.82 5.61
CA PHE A 135 20.83 7.40 6.81
C PHE A 135 21.78 6.98 7.95
N LEU A 136 22.82 6.20 7.65
CA LEU A 136 23.80 5.77 8.65
C LEU A 136 24.59 6.97 9.19
N THR A 137 24.98 7.92 8.33
CA THR A 137 25.61 9.18 8.76
C THR A 137 24.72 9.98 9.71
N CYS A 138 23.41 10.08 9.44
CA CYS A 138 22.47 10.72 10.35
C CYS A 138 22.39 10.01 11.72
N LEU A 139 22.52 8.69 11.77
CA LEU A 139 22.54 7.96 13.05
C LEU A 139 23.84 8.22 13.83
N GLU A 140 24.98 8.25 13.15
CA GLU A 140 26.28 8.55 13.73
C GLU A 140 26.31 9.95 14.37
N THR A 141 25.56 10.91 13.83
CA THR A 141 25.48 12.28 14.37
C THR A 141 24.60 12.44 15.61
N GLY A 142 23.95 11.38 16.09
CA GLY A 142 23.08 11.46 17.27
C GLY A 142 21.59 11.30 17.00
N MET A 143 21.15 11.31 15.74
CA MET A 143 19.72 11.32 15.44
C MET A 143 19.02 10.03 15.87
N THR A 144 17.75 10.14 16.22
CA THR A 144 16.90 8.96 16.36
C THR A 144 16.62 8.33 15.00
N VAL A 145 16.37 7.02 14.97
CA VAL A 145 15.98 6.30 13.75
C VAL A 145 14.82 6.97 13.01
N THR A 146 13.83 7.49 13.75
CA THR A 146 12.69 8.20 13.16
C THR A 146 13.11 9.52 12.52
N ALA A 147 13.94 10.31 13.20
CA ALA A 147 14.44 11.59 12.67
C ALA A 147 15.34 11.36 11.45
N ALA A 148 16.29 10.43 11.53
CA ALA A 148 17.18 10.07 10.41
C ALA A 148 16.40 9.56 9.19
N ALA A 149 15.35 8.75 9.39
CA ALA A 149 14.50 8.27 8.29
C ALA A 149 13.73 9.43 7.61
N ALA A 150 13.19 10.35 8.41
CA ALA A 150 12.49 11.53 7.91
C ALA A 150 13.45 12.43 7.11
N GLU A 151 14.67 12.65 7.60
CA GLU A 151 15.71 13.47 6.97
C GLU A 151 16.01 13.02 5.53
N ILE A 152 16.13 11.71 5.31
CA ILE A 152 16.40 11.15 3.98
C ILE A 152 15.13 10.84 3.16
N GLY A 153 13.96 11.29 3.63
CA GLY A 153 12.69 11.16 2.93
C GLY A 153 12.18 9.72 2.79
N ILE A 154 12.36 8.88 3.81
CA ILE A 154 11.80 7.52 3.87
C ILE A 154 11.03 7.26 5.18
N THR A 155 10.21 6.22 5.20
CA THR A 155 9.52 5.80 6.41
C THR A 155 10.38 4.84 7.24
N THR A 156 10.17 4.82 8.57
CA THR A 156 10.85 3.87 9.47
C THR A 156 10.55 2.42 9.12
N ALA A 157 9.36 2.13 8.58
CA ALA A 157 9.00 0.80 8.09
C ALA A 157 9.95 0.30 6.99
N VAL A 158 10.35 1.19 6.06
CA VAL A 158 11.33 0.85 5.00
C VAL A 158 12.69 0.51 5.60
N VAL A 159 13.13 1.26 6.62
CA VAL A 159 14.40 1.01 7.33
C VAL A 159 14.37 -0.37 7.99
N TYR A 160 13.33 -0.68 8.77
CA TYR A 160 13.24 -1.96 9.47
C TYR A 160 13.08 -3.13 8.52
N GLN A 161 12.27 -2.99 7.47
CA GLN A 161 12.15 -4.01 6.43
C GLN A 161 13.51 -4.29 5.77
N ARG A 162 14.32 -3.26 5.53
CA ARG A 162 15.68 -3.43 5.02
C ARG A 162 16.57 -4.12 6.04
N ARG A 163 16.55 -3.70 7.30
CA ARG A 163 17.31 -4.32 8.41
C ARG A 163 17.04 -5.82 8.52
N THR A 164 15.80 -6.25 8.36
CA THR A 164 15.44 -7.69 8.39
C THR A 164 15.99 -8.47 7.18
N ARG A 165 16.10 -7.83 6.01
CA ARG A 165 16.48 -8.49 4.74
C ARG A 165 17.97 -8.42 4.42
N ASP A 166 18.71 -7.52 5.07
CA ASP A 166 20.09 -7.18 4.75
C ASP A 166 20.92 -7.15 6.04
N ALA A 167 21.60 -8.27 6.31
CA ALA A 167 22.38 -8.46 7.53
C ALA A 167 23.56 -7.46 7.63
N ALA A 168 24.17 -7.08 6.50
CA ALA A 168 25.26 -6.11 6.47
C ALA A 168 24.75 -4.71 6.85
N PHE A 169 23.59 -4.30 6.32
CA PHE A 169 22.94 -3.06 6.72
C PHE A 169 22.54 -3.07 8.20
N ALA A 170 22.06 -4.21 8.71
CA ALA A 170 21.73 -4.35 10.12
C ALA A 170 22.96 -4.14 11.03
N ALA A 171 24.09 -4.78 10.71
CA ALA A 171 25.34 -4.61 11.46
C ALA A 171 25.88 -3.16 11.39
N ALA A 172 25.75 -2.51 10.23
CA ALA A 172 26.14 -1.10 10.08
C ALA A 172 25.25 -0.18 10.92
N MET A 173 23.93 -0.39 10.92
CA MET A 173 22.98 0.36 11.74
C MET A 173 23.24 0.19 13.24
N ASP A 174 23.52 -1.03 13.69
CA ASP A 174 23.85 -1.31 15.09
C ASP A 174 25.18 -0.64 15.49
N THR A 175 26.14 -0.58 14.58
CA THR A 175 27.41 0.11 14.80
C THR A 175 27.23 1.63 14.89
N ALA A 176 26.48 2.23 13.96
CA ALA A 176 26.14 3.64 14.00
C ALA A 176 25.39 4.03 15.29
N LEU A 177 24.44 3.20 15.73
CA LEU A 177 23.71 3.43 16.99
C LEU A 177 24.60 3.34 18.24
N ARG A 178 25.66 2.54 18.22
CA ARG A 178 26.65 2.46 19.31
C ARG A 178 27.64 3.64 19.30
N ALA A 179 28.04 4.10 18.12
CA ALA A 179 28.97 5.22 17.95
C ALA A 179 28.31 6.57 18.25
N SER A 180 27.00 6.66 18.06
CA SER A 180 26.18 7.83 18.34
C SER A 180 26.35 8.30 19.78
N PRO A 181 26.87 9.52 20.04
CA PRO A 181 26.92 10.12 21.37
C PRO A 181 25.51 10.57 21.72
N ARG A 182 24.62 9.60 21.96
CA ARG A 182 23.25 9.91 22.30
C ARG A 182 23.29 10.62 23.65
N PRO A 183 22.90 11.90 23.74
CA PRO A 183 22.67 12.48 25.04
C PRO A 183 21.61 11.59 25.67
N LYS A 184 21.95 10.88 26.76
CA LYS A 184 20.92 10.25 27.59
C LYS A 184 19.94 11.37 27.87
N PRO A 185 18.69 11.31 27.37
CA PRO A 185 17.73 12.33 27.72
C PRO A 185 17.68 12.27 29.25
N LYS A 186 18.22 13.31 29.89
CA LYS A 186 18.19 13.44 31.34
C LYS A 186 16.73 13.69 31.64
N ALA A 187 15.97 12.60 31.80
CA ALA A 187 14.59 12.68 32.20
C ALA A 187 14.60 13.58 33.45
N PRO A 188 13.76 14.63 33.49
CA PRO A 188 13.63 15.40 34.72
C PRO A 188 13.35 14.38 35.81
N ALA A 189 14.15 14.43 36.89
CA ALA A 189 14.01 13.49 37.98
C ALA A 189 12.56 13.59 38.48
N VAL A 190 11.76 12.58 38.15
CA VAL A 190 10.35 12.52 38.57
C VAL A 190 10.38 12.43 40.09
N SER A 191 9.79 13.42 40.77
CA SER A 191 9.86 13.54 42.23
C SER A 191 9.22 12.33 42.91
N ALA A 192 9.60 12.06 44.15
CA ALA A 192 8.99 10.99 44.94
C ALA A 192 7.46 11.17 45.06
N GLU A 193 6.98 12.41 45.14
CA GLU A 193 5.55 12.75 45.18
C GLU A 193 4.81 12.31 43.92
N THR A 194 5.37 12.55 42.73
CA THR A 194 4.76 12.12 41.47
C THR A 194 4.68 10.59 41.37
N TRP A 195 5.69 9.87 41.88
CA TRP A 195 5.64 8.40 41.94
C TRP A 195 4.61 7.88 42.95
N GLU A 196 4.40 8.59 44.05
CA GLU A 196 3.35 8.23 45.00
C GLU A 196 1.96 8.45 44.40
N ALA A 197 1.73 9.58 43.69
CA ALA A 197 0.50 9.83 42.95
C ALA A 197 0.21 8.72 41.92
N PHE A 198 1.24 8.24 41.21
CA PHE A 198 1.14 7.09 40.32
C PHE A 198 0.67 5.82 41.05
N PHE A 199 1.22 5.49 42.22
CA PHE A 199 0.79 4.31 42.98
C PHE A 199 -0.61 4.46 43.58
N VAL A 200 -1.05 5.68 43.92
CA VAL A 200 -2.43 5.95 44.35
C VAL A 200 -3.39 5.65 43.21
N VAL A 201 -3.15 6.19 42.00
CA VAL A 201 -4.00 5.90 40.85
C VAL A 201 -3.91 4.42 40.46
N LEU A 202 -2.74 3.80 40.54
CA LEU A 202 -2.61 2.37 40.23
C LEU A 202 -3.41 1.49 41.21
N ARG A 203 -3.59 1.89 42.47
CA ARG A 203 -4.42 1.13 43.43
C ARG A 203 -5.90 1.07 43.04
N THR A 204 -6.40 1.99 42.22
CA THR A 204 -7.83 2.02 41.81
C THR A 204 -8.19 0.99 40.73
N GLY A 205 -7.24 0.17 40.28
CA GLY A 205 -7.52 -0.89 39.30
C GLY A 205 -7.15 -0.54 37.85
N VAL A 206 -6.74 0.69 37.54
CA VAL A 206 -6.44 1.09 36.16
C VAL A 206 -5.16 0.46 35.59
N ALA A 207 -5.02 0.43 34.27
CA ALA A 207 -3.80 -0.04 33.62
C ALA A 207 -2.58 0.84 33.92
N LEU A 208 -1.38 0.26 33.92
CA LEU A 208 -0.09 0.95 34.14
C LEU A 208 0.05 2.25 33.34
N ARG A 209 -0.29 2.19 32.05
CA ARG A 209 -0.24 3.35 31.14
C ARG A 209 -1.18 4.47 31.59
N GLN A 210 -2.38 4.13 32.06
CA GLN A 210 -3.38 5.11 32.50
C GLN A 210 -2.96 5.75 33.84
N ALA A 211 -2.47 4.94 34.78
CA ALA A 211 -1.92 5.46 36.04
C ALA A 211 -0.72 6.40 35.80
N ALA A 212 0.15 6.07 34.84
CA ALA A 212 1.28 6.92 34.47
C ALA A 212 0.80 8.29 33.96
N LEU A 213 -0.12 8.29 32.98
CA LEU A 213 -0.66 9.52 32.41
C LEU A 213 -1.39 10.38 33.45
N ALA A 214 -2.18 9.76 34.33
CA ALA A 214 -2.90 10.46 35.40
C ALA A 214 -1.95 11.13 36.42
N ALA A 215 -0.78 10.54 36.65
CA ALA A 215 0.26 11.12 37.51
C ALA A 215 1.19 12.09 36.77
N GLY A 216 0.94 12.41 35.50
CA GLY A 216 1.85 13.25 34.69
C GLY A 216 3.18 12.57 34.33
N ILE A 217 3.26 11.24 34.46
CA ILE A 217 4.43 10.45 34.12
C ILE A 217 4.30 9.91 32.71
N ARG A 218 5.35 10.07 31.89
CA ARG A 218 5.44 9.38 30.59
C ARG A 218 5.46 7.86 30.82
N PRO A 219 4.59 7.06 30.19
CA PRO A 219 4.55 5.61 30.38
C PRO A 219 5.91 4.92 30.23
N GLU A 220 6.75 5.42 29.33
CA GLU A 220 8.12 4.95 29.08
C GLU A 220 8.98 5.01 30.34
N ASN A 221 8.86 6.08 31.13
CA ASN A 221 9.62 6.24 32.38
C ASN A 221 9.21 5.17 33.42
N VAL A 222 7.95 4.74 33.42
CA VAL A 222 7.47 3.67 34.31
C VAL A 222 8.11 2.34 33.91
N TYR A 223 8.15 2.04 32.60
CA TYR A 223 8.76 0.81 32.10
C TYR A 223 10.29 0.80 32.28
N GLU A 224 10.94 1.93 32.05
CA GLU A 224 12.37 2.08 32.27
C GLU A 224 12.72 1.91 33.74
N ARG A 225 12.03 2.63 34.64
CA ARG A 225 12.25 2.48 36.09
C ARG A 225 11.95 1.07 36.57
N ARG A 226 10.87 0.44 36.09
CA ARG A 226 10.58 -0.97 36.42
C ARG A 226 11.66 -1.94 35.94
N ARG A 227 12.42 -1.59 34.89
CA ARG A 227 13.55 -2.40 34.40
C ARG A 227 14.83 -2.18 35.22
N THR A 228 15.06 -0.97 35.71
CA THR A 228 16.31 -0.60 36.41
C THR A 228 16.22 -0.68 37.93
N ASP A 229 15.00 -0.60 38.48
CA ASP A 229 14.70 -0.58 39.92
C ASP A 229 13.81 -1.78 40.27
N ALA A 230 14.45 -2.84 40.78
CA ALA A 230 13.76 -4.08 41.14
C ALA A 230 12.77 -3.91 42.30
N GLU A 231 12.98 -2.94 43.18
CA GLU A 231 12.05 -2.65 44.28
C GLU A 231 10.78 -2.00 43.74
N PHE A 232 10.95 -1.01 42.85
CA PHE A 232 9.83 -0.39 42.13
C PHE A 232 9.00 -1.43 41.36
N ALA A 233 9.67 -2.39 40.71
CA ALA A 233 9.01 -3.50 40.02
C ALA A 233 8.15 -4.34 40.98
N ARG A 234 8.74 -4.82 42.08
CA ARG A 234 8.03 -5.59 43.11
C ARG A 234 6.87 -4.80 43.74
N ARG A 235 7.04 -3.50 43.98
CA ARG A 235 5.98 -2.64 44.52
C ARG A 235 4.81 -2.51 43.53
N THR A 236 5.10 -2.30 42.25
CA THR A 236 4.10 -2.25 41.18
C THR A 236 3.32 -3.56 41.07
N ASP A 237 4.01 -4.70 41.14
CA ASP A 237 3.38 -6.01 41.01
C ASP A 237 2.51 -6.35 42.22
N ARG A 238 2.96 -6.02 43.44
CA ARG A 238 2.14 -6.13 44.66
C ARG A 238 0.85 -5.32 44.58
N VAL A 239 0.93 -4.06 44.15
CA VAL A 239 -0.27 -3.19 43.99
C VAL A 239 -1.24 -3.74 42.96
N ARG A 240 -0.75 -4.42 41.92
CA ARG A 240 -1.60 -5.03 40.88
C ARG A 240 -2.21 -6.36 41.32
N ALA A 241 -1.51 -7.13 42.14
CA ALA A 241 -1.98 -8.43 42.65
C ALA A 241 -2.99 -8.30 43.78
N ALA A 242 -3.02 -7.17 44.49
CA ALA A 242 -4.00 -6.87 45.55
C ALA A 242 -5.36 -6.37 45.01
N ARG A 243 -5.63 -6.57 43.71
CA ARG A 243 -6.88 -6.23 43.03
C ARG A 243 -7.70 -7.50 42.83
#